data_AF-A0A382NTB1-F1
#
_entry.id   AF-A0A382NTB1-F1
#
_cell.length_a   1.000
_cell.length_b   1.000
_cell.length_c   1.000
_cell.angle_alpha   90.00
_cell.angle_beta   90.00
_cell.angle_gamma   90.00
#
_symmetry.space_group_name_H-M   'P 1'
#
loop_
_entity.id
_entity.type
_entity.pdbx_description
1 polymer ?
#
loop_
_entity_poly.entity_id
_entity_poly.type
_entity_poly.pdbx_seq_one_letter_code
_entity_poly.pdbx_strand_id
1 'polypeptide(L)' 'MTDSDMDSKNSSKGPAPTNFIRNMISQDLAIDKHGGRVHTRFPPEPNGYLHIGHAKSICLNFSVAEENNGFCNLRF' A
#
# COMPACT_ATOMS: atom_id res chain seq x y z
N MET A 1 -18.15 31.96 -16.43
CA MET A 1 -17.37 31.05 -17.29
C MET A 1 -15.94 31.04 -16.78
N THR A 2 -15.67 30.13 -15.85
CA THR A 2 -14.36 29.64 -15.36
C THR A 2 -14.73 28.34 -14.63
N ASP A 3 -14.76 27.22 -15.35
CA ASP A 3 -13.68 26.22 -15.47
C ASP A 3 -13.44 25.43 -14.16
N SER A 4 -13.90 24.17 -14.22
CA SER A 4 -13.10 22.98 -13.95
C SER A 4 -12.94 22.52 -12.49
N ASP A 5 -13.89 21.68 -12.06
CA ASP A 5 -13.66 20.35 -11.51
C ASP A 5 -12.49 20.19 -10.50
N MET A 6 -12.76 20.44 -9.22
CA MET A 6 -12.02 19.81 -8.13
C MET A 6 -12.53 18.38 -7.95
N ASP A 7 -11.81 17.43 -8.54
CA ASP A 7 -12.09 15.99 -8.56
C ASP A 7 -11.94 15.40 -7.13
N SER A 8 -12.98 15.54 -6.31
CA SER A 8 -13.13 14.83 -5.04
C SER A 8 -13.44 13.35 -5.30
N LYS A 9 -12.41 12.55 -5.55
CA LYS A 9 -12.52 11.08 -5.52
C LYS A 9 -12.08 10.57 -4.15
N ASN A 10 -12.93 10.79 -3.14
CA ASN A 10 -12.89 9.95 -1.93
C ASN A 10 -13.57 8.62 -2.27
N SER A 11 -12.82 7.67 -2.81
CA SER A 11 -13.33 6.33 -3.06
C SER A 11 -13.48 5.60 -1.72
N SER A 12 -14.69 5.59 -1.18
CA SER A 12 -15.09 4.76 -0.04
C SER A 12 -15.02 3.28 -0.45
N LYS A 13 -13.82 2.68 -0.44
CA LYS A 13 -13.67 1.23 -0.38
C LYS A 13 -14.13 0.78 1.00
N GLY A 14 -15.07 -0.16 1.07
CA GLY A 14 -15.43 -0.86 2.31
C GLY A 14 -14.19 -1.43 3.01
N PRO A 15 -14.26 -1.76 4.30
CA PRO A 15 -13.09 -2.15 5.08
C PRO A 15 -12.36 -3.28 4.36
N ALA A 16 -11.11 -3.03 3.98
CA ALA A 16 -10.28 -4.02 3.32
C ALA A 16 -10.20 -5.27 4.21
N PRO A 17 -10.24 -6.49 3.62
CA PRO A 17 -10.15 -7.71 4.40
C PRO A 17 -8.91 -7.65 5.32
N THR A 18 -9.15 -7.77 6.63
CA THR A 18 -8.10 -7.67 7.64
C THR A 18 -7.21 -8.90 7.58
N ASN A 19 -5.91 -8.69 7.68
CA ASN A 19 -4.92 -9.77 7.78
C ASN A 19 -3.93 -9.43 8.90
N PHE A 20 -3.14 -10.42 9.32
CA PHE A 20 -2.19 -10.26 10.41
C PHE A 20 -1.17 -9.13 10.16
N ILE A 21 -0.80 -8.86 8.89
CA ILE A 21 0.12 -7.78 8.51
C ILE A 21 -0.49 -6.42 8.81
N ARG A 22 -1.75 -6.20 8.41
CA ARG A 22 -2.47 -4.95 8.71
C ARG A 22 -2.61 -4.73 10.21
N ASN A 23 -2.91 -5.79 10.97
CA ASN A 23 -3.01 -5.70 12.43
C ASN A 23 -1.68 -5.27 13.07
N MET A 24 -0.55 -5.83 12.61
CA MET A 24 0.77 -5.44 13.10
C MET A 24 1.10 -3.99 12.74
N ILE A 25 0.75 -3.54 11.53
CA ILE A 25 0.95 -2.14 11.12
C ILE A 25 0.11 -1.20 11.96
N SER A 26 -1.18 -1.50 12.20
CA SER A 26 -2.04 -0.72 13.08
C SER A 26 -1.48 -0.60 14.50
N GLN A 27 -0.91 -1.69 15.04
CA GLN A 27 -0.27 -1.67 16.35
C GLN A 27 0.99 -0.80 16.37
N ASP A 28 1.85 -0.95 15.37
CA ASP A 28 3.09 -0.16 15.24
C ASP A 28 2.79 1.34 15.02
N LEU A 29 1.69 1.67 14.31
CA LEU A 29 1.20 3.04 14.16
C LEU A 29 0.63 3.61 15.45
N ALA A 30 -0.10 2.80 16.25
CA ALA A 30 -0.69 3.23 17.51
C ALA A 30 0.37 3.61 18.56
N ILE A 31 1.55 3.01 18.51
CA ILE A 31 2.68 3.31 19.39
C ILE A 31 3.72 4.25 18.76
N ASP A 32 3.43 4.80 17.59
CA ASP A 32 4.29 5.70 16.82
C ASP A 32 5.73 5.17 16.57
N LYS A 33 5.87 3.85 16.42
CA LYS A 33 7.19 3.17 16.38
C LYS A 33 8.12 3.69 15.28
N HIS A 34 7.54 4.10 14.15
CA HIS A 34 8.27 4.55 12.96
C HIS A 34 8.04 6.03 12.61
N GLY A 35 7.55 6.82 13.58
CA GLY A 35 7.14 8.20 13.36
C GLY A 35 5.93 8.28 12.42
N GLY A 36 4.97 7.37 12.59
CA GLY A 36 3.74 7.27 11.79
C GLY A 36 3.94 6.82 10.34
N ARG A 37 5.15 6.42 9.93
CA ARG A 37 5.46 6.10 8.53
C ARG A 37 5.32 4.60 8.24
N VAL A 38 4.67 4.30 7.12
CA VAL A 38 4.65 2.97 6.51
C VAL A 38 5.43 3.00 5.19
N HIS A 39 6.43 2.15 5.05
CA HIS A 39 7.21 2.02 3.82
C HIS A 39 7.43 0.55 3.46
N THR A 40 6.79 0.09 2.40
CA THR A 40 6.88 -1.30 1.92
C THR A 40 7.81 -1.40 0.72
N ARG A 41 8.09 -2.63 0.26
CA ARG A 41 8.81 -2.87 -1.00
C ARG A 41 8.40 -4.17 -1.65
N PHE A 42 8.32 -4.17 -2.97
CA PHE A 42 8.21 -5.38 -3.81
C PHE A 42 9.58 -5.64 -4.46
N PRO A 43 10.32 -6.69 -4.03
CA PRO A 43 11.68 -6.95 -4.50
C PRO A 43 11.80 -8.19 -5.42
N PRO A 44 11.26 -8.18 -6.67
CA PRO A 44 11.44 -9.31 -7.58
C PRO A 44 12.89 -9.39 -8.07
N GLU A 45 13.43 -10.60 -8.20
CA GLU A 45 14.74 -10.78 -8.83
C GLU A 45 14.66 -10.45 -10.34
N PRO A 46 15.65 -9.75 -10.92
CA PRO A 46 15.63 -9.32 -12.32
C PRO A 46 16.02 -10.43 -13.31
N ASN A 47 15.76 -11.69 -12.96
CA ASN A 47 16.18 -12.89 -13.70
C ASN A 47 15.02 -13.66 -14.35
N GLY A 48 13.78 -13.16 -14.25
CA GLY A 48 12.61 -13.84 -14.81
C GLY A 48 11.39 -12.93 -14.98
N TYR A 49 10.41 -13.42 -15.74
CA TYR A 49 9.13 -12.71 -15.92
C TYR A 49 8.20 -12.92 -14.72
N LEU A 50 7.48 -11.86 -14.36
CA LEU A 50 6.45 -11.94 -13.33
C LEU A 50 5.27 -12.78 -13.82
N HIS A 51 4.94 -13.84 -13.09
CA HIS A 51 3.69 -14.60 -13.26
C HIS A 51 2.63 -14.21 -12.21
N ILE A 52 1.42 -14.77 -12.32
CA ILE A 52 0.25 -14.47 -11.46
C ILE A 52 0.51 -14.60 -9.95
N GLY A 53 1.48 -15.42 -9.53
CA GLY A 53 1.87 -15.56 -8.13
C GLY A 53 2.43 -14.26 -7.54
N HIS A 54 3.10 -13.45 -8.35
CA HIS A 54 3.61 -12.14 -7.94
C HIS A 54 2.50 -11.12 -7.70
N ALA A 55 1.35 -11.28 -8.36
CA ALA A 55 0.23 -10.35 -8.20
C ALA A 55 -0.20 -10.22 -6.73
N LYS A 56 -0.16 -11.33 -5.97
CA LYS A 56 -0.48 -11.30 -4.53
C LYS A 56 0.49 -10.41 -3.74
N SER A 57 1.79 -10.52 -4.03
CA SER A 57 2.82 -9.72 -3.35
C SER A 57 2.76 -8.25 -3.77
N ILE A 58 2.50 -7.99 -5.05
CA ILE A 58 2.32 -6.62 -5.58
C ILE A 58 1.12 -5.96 -4.91
N CYS A 59 -0.08 -6.55 -5.03
CA CYS A 59 -1.29 -5.98 -4.44
C CYS A 59 -1.13 -5.77 -2.93
N LEU A 60 -0.53 -6.73 -2.22
CA LEU A 60 -0.30 -6.58 -0.79
C LEU A 60 0.62 -5.40 -0.46
N ASN A 61 1.82 -5.34 -1.06
CA ASN A 61 2.81 -4.31 -0.69
C ASN A 61 2.35 -2.90 -1.08
N PHE A 62 1.77 -2.75 -2.28
CA PHE A 62 1.32 -1.46 -2.77
C PHE A 62 0.03 -0.99 -2.08
N SER A 63 -0.97 -1.86 -1.90
CA SER A 63 -2.21 -1.46 -1.23
C SER A 63 -1.99 -1.15 0.25
N VAL A 64 -1.12 -1.87 0.96
CA VAL A 64 -0.80 -1.55 2.36
C VAL A 64 -0.11 -0.19 2.47
N ALA A 65 0.77 0.17 1.53
CA ALA A 65 1.35 1.51 1.53
C ALA A 65 0.29 2.58 1.25
N GLU A 66 -0.56 2.37 0.23
CA GLU A 66 -1.65 3.28 -0.13
C GLU A 66 -2.64 3.50 1.03
N GLU A 67 -3.06 2.42 1.71
CA GLU A 67 -3.98 2.44 2.86
C GLU A 67 -3.46 3.29 4.04
N ASN A 68 -2.15 3.49 4.14
CA ASN A 68 -1.50 4.19 5.24
C ASN A 68 -0.77 5.47 4.79
N ASN A 69 -1.09 6.01 3.60
CA ASN A 69 -0.41 7.17 3.00
C ASN A 69 1.13 7.04 2.98
N GLY A 70 1.60 5.80 2.83
CA GLY A 70 3.01 5.43 2.80
C GLY A 70 3.57 5.32 1.39
N PHE A 71 4.81 4.84 1.30
CA PHE A 71 5.47 4.56 0.02
C PHE A 71 5.72 3.06 -0.16
N CYS A 72 5.75 2.60 -1.41
CA CYS A 72 6.18 1.24 -1.77
C CYS A 72 7.30 1.33 -2.79
N ASN A 73 8.47 0.79 -2.47
CA ASN A 73 9.59 0.74 -3.42
C ASN A 73 9.52 -0.50 -4.30
N LEU A 74 9.69 -0.34 -5.61
CA LEU A 74 10.08 -1.42 -6.50
C LEU A 74 11.60 -1.56 -6.47
N ARG A 75 12.11 -2.75 -6.14
CA ARG A 75 13.56 -3.00 -6.08
C ARG A 75 13.88 -4.29 -6.82
N PHE A 76 15.00 -4.36 -7.50
CA PHE A 76 15.49 -5.57 -8.15
C PHE A 76 16.74 -6.08 -7.44
#